data_AF-A0A834MCR8-F1
#
_entry.id   AF-A0A834MCR8-F1
#
_cell.length_a   1.000
_cell.length_b   1.000
_cell.length_c   1.000
_cell.angle_alpha   90.00
_cell.angle_beta   90.00
_cell.angle_gamma   90.00
#
_symmetry.space_group_name_H-M   'P 1'
#
loop_
_entity.id
_entity.type
_entity.pdbx_description
1 polymer ?
#
loop_
_entity_poly.entity_id
_entity_poly.type
_entity_poly.pdbx_seq_one_letter_code
_entity_poly.pdbx_strand_id
1 'polypeptide(L)'
;MHVNNLVLSLILIIGFEFCVSCDPSQTKQGCLIRNLVCSCGYGCISDYRYDTIQECQAALRGKKKDICKVNNPCLHGGTCIQISQQPGFKCRCEGTGYFGMRCNRACPVPGVGRGDVFPYECIVI
;
A
#
# COMPACT_ATOMS: atom_id res chain seq x y z
N MET A 1 19.34 31.12 -36.67
CA MET A 1 19.91 30.67 -35.38
C MET A 1 18.94 30.73 -34.19
N HIS A 2 17.68 31.21 -34.35
CA HIS A 2 16.68 31.27 -33.26
C HIS A 2 15.94 29.96 -32.97
N VAL A 3 15.88 29.03 -33.92
CA VAL A 3 15.14 27.76 -33.79
C VAL A 3 15.81 26.81 -32.78
N ASN A 4 17.15 26.83 -32.71
CA ASN A 4 17.93 25.92 -31.86
C ASN A 4 17.72 26.20 -30.36
N ASN A 5 17.54 27.48 -29.99
CA ASN A 5 17.34 27.88 -28.59
C ASN A 5 15.90 27.59 -28.12
N LEU A 6 14.91 27.70 -29.00
CA LEU A 6 13.52 27.37 -28.68
C LEU A 6 13.33 25.86 -28.46
N VAL A 7 14.00 25.03 -29.29
CA VAL A 7 14.00 23.57 -29.13
C VAL A 7 14.72 23.15 -27.86
N LEU A 8 15.85 23.79 -27.51
CA LEU A 8 16.54 23.53 -26.25
C LEU A 8 15.66 23.86 -25.03
N SER A 9 14.98 25.01 -25.06
CA SER A 9 14.04 25.40 -24.00
C SER A 9 12.86 24.43 -23.88
N LEU A 10 12.32 23.95 -25.01
CA LEU A 10 11.27 22.92 -25.02
C LEU A 10 11.77 21.59 -24.43
N ILE A 11 12.98 21.16 -24.77
CA ILE A 11 13.60 19.94 -24.20
C ILE A 11 13.84 20.09 -22.69
N LEU A 12 14.24 21.28 -22.22
CA LEU A 12 14.42 21.55 -20.78
C LEU A 12 13.09 21.55 -20.02
N ILE A 13 12.03 22.13 -20.59
CA ILE A 13 10.68 22.13 -19.98
C ILE A 13 10.09 20.73 -19.97
N ILE A 14 10.19 19.99 -21.09
CA ILE A 14 9.72 18.61 -21.20
C ILE A 14 10.54 17.69 -20.26
N GLY A 15 11.86 17.88 -20.19
CA GLY A 15 12.73 17.15 -19.25
C GLY A 15 12.44 17.45 -17.78
N PHE A 16 11.96 18.65 -17.45
CA PHE A 16 11.53 19.02 -16.10
C PHE A 16 10.23 18.30 -15.70
N GLU A 17 9.29 18.14 -16.62
CA GLU A 17 8.06 17.34 -16.43
C GLU A 17 8.38 15.84 -16.27
N PHE A 18 9.36 15.30 -16.99
CA PHE A 18 9.76 13.89 -16.89
C PHE A 18 10.51 13.51 -15.61
N CYS A 19 11.03 14.46 -14.84
CA CYS A 19 11.76 14.19 -13.59
C CYS A 19 10.85 13.92 -12.38
N VAL A 20 9.53 14.08 -12.52
CA VAL A 20 8.58 13.86 -11.44
C VAL A 20 8.00 12.44 -11.57
N SER A 21 8.69 11.45 -11.01
CA SER A 21 8.27 10.04 -11.07
C SER A 21 7.01 9.70 -10.22
N CYS A 22 6.45 10.65 -9.47
CA CYS A 22 5.17 10.51 -8.79
C CYS A 22 4.47 11.85 -8.59
N ASP A 23 3.13 11.84 -8.63
CA ASP A 23 2.29 13.03 -8.42
C ASP A 23 2.66 13.76 -7.12
N PRO A 24 2.68 15.10 -7.08
CA PRO A 24 3.07 15.87 -5.88
C PRO A 24 2.28 15.48 -4.63
N SER A 25 1.01 15.08 -4.78
CA SER A 25 0.16 14.63 -3.67
C SER A 25 0.57 13.27 -3.09
N GLN A 26 1.35 12.48 -3.82
CA GLN A 26 1.80 11.15 -3.43
C GLN A 26 3.23 11.14 -2.90
N THR A 27 3.70 12.28 -2.38
CA THR A 27 5.00 12.38 -1.75
C THR A 27 4.89 12.42 -0.23
N LYS A 28 5.82 11.76 0.46
CA LYS A 28 5.93 11.81 1.93
C LYS A 28 7.37 11.72 2.38
N GLN A 29 7.62 12.15 3.61
CA GLN A 29 8.83 11.76 4.34
C GLN A 29 8.61 10.37 4.93
N GLY A 30 9.59 9.49 4.80
CA GLY A 30 9.54 8.16 5.41
C GLY A 30 10.88 7.45 5.39
N CYS A 31 10.86 6.16 5.74
CA CYS A 31 12.03 5.30 5.79
C CYS A 31 11.78 3.97 5.07
N LEU A 32 12.86 3.39 4.53
CA LEU A 32 12.86 2.09 3.87
C LEU A 32 14.15 1.34 4.20
N ILE A 33 14.13 0.01 4.04
CA ILE A 33 15.32 -0.83 4.21
C ILE A 33 15.99 -0.99 2.86
N ARG A 34 17.24 -0.55 2.75
CA ARG A 34 18.08 -0.73 1.56
C ARG A 34 19.40 -1.33 2.00
N ASN A 35 19.82 -2.44 1.38
CA ASN A 35 21.06 -3.14 1.73
C ASN A 35 21.20 -3.42 3.24
N LEU A 36 20.12 -3.89 3.88
CA LEU A 36 20.05 -4.18 5.32
C LEU A 36 20.28 -2.97 6.26
N VAL A 37 20.19 -1.74 5.73
CA VAL A 37 20.29 -0.49 6.49
C VAL A 37 19.01 0.33 6.31
N CYS A 38 18.61 1.07 7.34
CA CYS A 38 17.50 2.01 7.26
C CYS A 38 17.97 3.29 6.59
N SER A 39 17.29 3.65 5.49
CA SER A 39 17.46 4.93 4.82
C SER A 39 16.17 5.71 4.90
N CYS A 40 16.25 6.99 5.26
CA CYS A 40 15.10 7.88 5.38
C CYS A 40 15.26 9.08 4.47
N GLY A 41 14.15 9.60 3.95
CA GLY A 41 14.17 10.72 3.04
C GLY A 41 12.77 11.17 2.65
N TYR A 42 12.72 12.02 1.62
CA TYR A 42 11.49 12.45 0.97
C TYR A 42 11.37 11.78 -0.40
N GLY A 43 10.15 11.54 -0.86
CA GLY A 43 9.89 10.80 -2.11
C GLY A 43 8.51 10.17 -2.10
N CYS A 44 8.28 9.17 -2.95
CA CYS A 44 6.94 8.65 -3.17
C CYS A 44 6.44 7.79 -1.99
N ILE A 45 5.14 7.85 -1.69
CA ILE A 45 4.51 7.04 -0.63
C ILE A 45 4.73 5.55 -0.87
N SER A 46 4.78 5.12 -2.13
CA SER A 46 5.06 3.73 -2.55
C SER A 46 6.42 3.21 -2.10
N ASP A 47 7.41 4.09 -1.97
CA ASP A 47 8.81 3.71 -1.72
C ASP A 47 9.08 3.55 -0.23
N TYR A 48 8.39 4.35 0.60
CA TYR A 48 8.58 4.39 2.04
C TYR A 48 7.62 3.46 2.79
N ARG A 49 8.16 2.29 3.13
CA ARG A 49 7.48 1.23 3.89
C ARG A 49 7.27 1.55 5.37
N TYR A 50 8.05 2.47 5.94
CA TYR A 50 7.99 2.85 7.36
C TYR A 50 7.85 4.36 7.49
N ASP A 51 7.09 4.83 8.48
CA ASP A 51 6.89 6.27 8.68
C ASP A 51 8.00 6.86 9.55
N THR A 52 8.67 6.04 10.37
CA THR A 52 9.75 6.47 11.27
C THR A 52 10.99 5.57 11.17
N ILE A 53 12.15 6.13 11.51
CA ILE A 53 13.40 5.35 11.54
C ILE A 53 13.37 4.27 12.62
N GLN A 54 12.69 4.51 13.74
CA GLN A 54 12.53 3.57 14.85
C GLN A 54 11.78 2.31 14.40
N GLU A 55 10.68 2.50 13.65
CA GLU A 55 9.91 1.41 13.06
C GLU A 55 10.77 0.60 12.07
N CYS A 56 11.51 1.29 11.20
CA CYS A 56 12.43 0.64 10.26
C CYS A 56 13.51 -0.18 10.99
N GLN A 57 14.14 0.37 12.03
CA GLN A 57 15.17 -0.33 12.82
C GLN A 57 14.60 -1.53 13.57
N ALA A 58 13.38 -1.43 14.10
CA ALA A 58 12.69 -2.56 14.72
C ALA A 58 12.44 -3.69 13.71
N ALA A 59 12.08 -3.33 12.47
CA ALA A 59 11.92 -4.29 11.39
C ALA A 59 13.26 -4.96 10.99
N LEU A 60 14.36 -4.20 10.89
CA LEU A 60 15.70 -4.75 10.63
C LEU A 60 16.16 -5.77 11.68
N ARG A 61 15.82 -5.51 12.95
CA ARG A 61 16.20 -6.39 14.08
C ARG A 61 15.31 -7.64 14.18
N GLY A 62 14.39 -7.85 13.25
CA GLY A 62 13.44 -8.97 13.30
C GLY A 62 12.50 -8.93 14.51
N LYS A 63 12.38 -7.78 15.19
CA LYS A 63 11.53 -7.63 16.38
C LYS A 63 10.05 -7.47 16.06
N LYS A 64 9.66 -7.57 14.77
CA LYS A 64 8.26 -7.47 14.38
C LYS A 64 7.52 -8.74 14.78
N LYS A 65 6.77 -8.66 15.88
CA LYS A 65 5.87 -9.71 16.36
C LYS A 65 4.89 -10.07 15.25
N ASP A 66 4.86 -11.34 14.85
CA ASP A 66 3.92 -11.84 13.84
C ASP A 66 2.49 -11.75 14.38
N ILE A 67 1.77 -10.72 13.94
CA ILE A 67 0.41 -10.46 14.39
C ILE A 67 -0.54 -11.61 14.05
N CYS A 68 -0.32 -12.29 12.91
CA CYS A 68 -1.14 -13.42 12.49
C CYS A 68 -0.95 -14.64 13.39
N LYS A 69 0.25 -14.81 13.97
CA LYS A 69 0.54 -15.92 14.90
C LYS A 69 0.09 -15.63 16.32
N VAL A 70 0.23 -14.38 16.78
CA VAL A 70 -0.04 -14.07 18.19
C VAL A 70 -1.50 -13.73 18.45
N ASN A 71 -2.15 -13.01 17.56
CA ASN A 71 -3.58 -12.73 17.66
C ASN A 71 -4.15 -12.51 16.27
N ASN A 72 -4.60 -13.60 15.63
CA ASN A 72 -5.16 -13.53 14.28
C ASN A 72 -6.35 -12.56 14.26
N PRO A 73 -6.25 -11.41 13.56
CA PRO A 73 -7.28 -10.38 13.54
C PRO A 73 -8.42 -10.68 12.55
N CYS A 74 -8.29 -11.72 11.71
CA CYS A 74 -9.27 -12.07 10.69
C CYS A 74 -10.37 -12.97 11.28
N LEU A 75 -11.63 -12.62 11.00
CA LEU A 75 -12.80 -13.36 11.46
C LEU A 75 -13.28 -14.37 10.41
N HIS A 76 -14.20 -15.25 10.82
CA HIS A 76 -14.92 -16.19 9.96
C HIS A 76 -14.03 -17.05 9.05
N GLY A 77 -12.86 -17.46 9.54
CA GLY A 77 -11.93 -18.30 8.78
C GLY A 77 -11.10 -17.58 7.73
N GLY A 78 -11.09 -16.24 7.73
CA GLY A 78 -10.22 -15.45 6.86
C GLY A 78 -8.73 -15.74 7.08
N THR A 79 -7.96 -15.77 6.01
CA THR A 79 -6.50 -16.01 6.07
C THR A 79 -5.77 -14.71 6.40
N CYS A 80 -4.98 -14.70 7.47
CA CYS A 80 -4.17 -13.55 7.87
C CYS A 80 -2.82 -13.54 7.17
N ILE A 81 -2.45 -12.38 6.64
CA ILE A 81 -1.15 -12.12 6.01
C ILE A 81 -0.52 -10.93 6.72
N GLN A 82 0.69 -11.12 7.27
CA GLN A 82 1.45 -10.01 7.84
C GLN A 82 1.98 -9.11 6.71
N ILE A 83 1.69 -7.82 6.81
CA ILE A 83 2.20 -6.80 5.89
C ILE A 83 3.03 -5.77 6.67
N SER A 84 3.76 -4.90 5.97
CA SER A 84 4.48 -3.82 6.66
C SER A 84 3.71 -2.54 6.79
N GLN A 85 2.80 -2.24 5.87
CA GLN A 85 1.96 -1.05 5.96
C GLN A 85 1.02 -1.18 7.16
N GLN A 86 0.71 -0.06 7.82
CA GLN A 86 -0.28 -0.04 8.91
C GLN A 86 -1.64 -0.55 8.39
N PRO A 87 -2.37 -1.40 9.14
CA PRO A 87 -2.17 -1.78 10.54
C PRO A 87 -1.21 -2.98 10.77
N GLY A 88 -0.48 -3.42 9.74
CA GLY A 88 0.50 -4.50 9.83
C GLY A 88 -0.03 -5.89 9.46
N PHE A 89 -1.30 -5.98 9.05
CA PHE A 89 -1.90 -7.21 8.53
C PHE A 89 -2.90 -6.92 7.40
N LYS A 90 -3.18 -7.94 6.60
CA LYS A 90 -4.28 -8.00 5.64
C LYS A 90 -5.01 -9.33 5.79
N CYS A 91 -6.34 -9.29 5.73
CA CYS A 91 -7.18 -10.48 5.71
C CYS A 91 -7.60 -10.82 4.28
N ARG A 92 -7.47 -12.09 3.90
CA ARG A 92 -8.08 -12.66 2.70
C ARG A 92 -9.37 -13.36 3.10
N CYS A 93 -10.48 -12.91 2.54
CA CYS A 93 -11.82 -13.35 2.91
C CYS A 93 -12.50 -14.19 1.82
N GLU A 94 -11.86 -14.38 0.67
CA GLU A 94 -12.41 -15.16 -0.44
C GLU A 94 -12.78 -16.58 0.03
N GLY A 95 -13.98 -17.04 -0.33
CA GLY A 95 -14.49 -18.36 0.08
C GLY A 95 -15.03 -18.44 1.52
N THR A 96 -14.97 -17.36 2.31
CA THR A 96 -15.56 -17.34 3.66
C THR A 96 -17.04 -16.94 3.67
N GLY A 97 -17.53 -16.28 2.62
CA GLY A 97 -18.85 -15.63 2.61
C GLY A 97 -18.89 -14.30 3.39
N TYR A 98 -17.72 -13.77 3.76
CA TYR A 98 -17.57 -12.47 4.43
C TYR A 98 -16.58 -11.57 3.68
N PHE A 99 -16.68 -10.26 3.93
CA PHE A 99 -15.81 -9.24 3.35
C PHE A 99 -15.44 -8.14 4.36
N GLY A 100 -14.57 -7.21 3.94
CA GLY A 100 -14.06 -6.11 4.75
C GLY A 100 -12.71 -6.41 5.40
N MET A 101 -12.12 -5.39 6.04
CA MET A 101 -10.73 -5.41 6.54
C MET A 101 -10.39 -6.62 7.44
N ARG A 102 -11.38 -7.11 8.19
CA ARG A 102 -11.25 -8.27 9.10
C ARG A 102 -12.22 -9.41 8.77
N CYS A 103 -12.80 -9.43 7.57
CA CYS A 103 -13.86 -10.38 7.20
C CYS A 103 -15.06 -10.34 8.16
N ASN A 104 -15.45 -9.14 8.62
CA ASN A 104 -16.47 -8.96 9.65
C ASN A 104 -17.88 -8.69 9.10
N ARG A 105 -18.02 -8.49 7.77
CA ARG A 105 -19.31 -8.20 7.13
C ARG A 105 -19.74 -9.39 6.28
N ALA A 106 -20.97 -9.86 6.44
CA ALA A 106 -21.51 -10.94 5.61
C ALA A 106 -21.71 -10.47 4.17
N CYS A 107 -21.39 -11.31 3.21
CA CYS A 107 -21.60 -11.01 1.80
C CYS A 107 -23.08 -10.73 1.50
N PRO A 108 -23.40 -9.70 0.70
CA PRO A 108 -24.78 -9.41 0.31
C PRO A 108 -25.33 -10.53 -0.59
N VAL A 109 -26.62 -10.80 -0.46
CA VAL A 109 -27.31 -11.78 -1.31
C VAL A 109 -27.67 -11.11 -2.64
N PRO A 110 -27.26 -11.68 -3.80
CA PRO A 110 -27.66 -11.16 -5.10
C PRO A 110 -29.18 -11.03 -5.22
N GLY A 111 -29.66 -9.87 -5.69
CA GLY A 111 -31.09 -9.63 -5.92
C GLY A 111 -31.91 -9.20 -4.69
N VAL A 112 -31.30 -9.07 -3.51
CA VAL A 112 -31.99 -8.67 -2.26
C VAL A 112 -31.62 -7.25 -1.80
N GLY A 113 -30.73 -6.55 -2.52
CA GLY A 113 -30.19 -5.22 -2.15
C GLY A 113 -30.50 -4.10 -3.15
N ARG A 114 -30.54 -2.86 -2.65
CA ARG A 114 -30.66 -1.64 -3.47
C ARG A 114 -29.29 -1.26 -4.03
N GLY A 115 -28.95 -1.69 -5.25
CA GLY A 115 -27.90 -1.07 -6.08
C GLY A 115 -26.50 -0.95 -5.47
N ASP A 116 -26.17 -1.73 -4.44
CA ASP A 116 -24.88 -1.64 -3.76
C ASP A 116 -23.76 -2.28 -4.59
N VAL A 117 -22.57 -1.67 -4.53
CA VAL A 117 -21.34 -2.24 -5.13
C VAL A 117 -21.06 -3.60 -4.49
N PHE A 118 -21.08 -4.65 -5.31
CA PHE A 118 -20.84 -6.02 -4.85
C PHE A 118 -19.35 -6.23 -4.56
N PRO A 119 -18.95 -6.63 -3.33
CA PRO A 119 -17.55 -6.84 -2.98
C PRO A 119 -16.92 -7.98 -3.79
N TYR A 120 -15.69 -7.80 -4.27
CA TYR A 120 -15.01 -8.84 -5.05
C TYR A 120 -14.75 -10.10 -4.23
N GLU A 121 -14.57 -9.98 -2.91
CA GLU A 121 -14.39 -11.13 -2.01
C GLU A 121 -15.63 -12.06 -1.96
N CYS A 122 -16.79 -11.54 -2.37
CA CYS A 122 -18.07 -12.25 -2.36
C CYS A 122 -18.40 -12.95 -3.68
N ILE A 123 -17.56 -12.80 -4.71
CA ILE A 123 -17.78 -13.42 -6.02
C ILE A 123 -17.31 -14.87 -5.94
N VAL A 124 -18.25 -15.81 -6.06
CA VAL A 124 -17.96 -17.24 -6.15
C VAL A 124 -17.79 -17.58 -7.64
N ILE A 125 -16.60 -18.06 -8.03
CA ILE A 125 -16.31 -18.54 -9.39
C ILE A 125 -16.50 -20.05 -9.51
#